data_AF-A0A4V3HV53-F1
#
_entry.id   AF-A0A4V3HV53-F1
#
_cell.length_a   1.000
_cell.length_b   1.000
_cell.length_c   1.000
_cell.angle_alpha   90.00
_cell.angle_beta   90.00
_cell.angle_gamma   90.00
#
_symmetry.space_group_name_H-M   'P 1'
#
loop_
_entity.id
_entity.type
_entity.pdbx_description
1 polymer ?
#
loop_
_entity_poly.entity_id
_entity_poly.type
_entity_poly.pdbx_seq_one_letter_code
_entity_poly.pdbx_strand_id
1 'polypeptide(L)'
;MYAIDTHRPAVHVRSASLVIELPVSIALREYVYIPYTSQNRVSRVGVLRRDGYACVYCGAWADTWDHVLPRSRGGVDSWLNTVAACRDCNGFKGDRTPQEAGMTLMREPFEPKERDRFTYAMAP
;
A
#
# COMPACT_ATOMS: atom_id res chain seq x y z
N MET A 1 -17.80 -13.63 18.81
CA MET A 1 -18.08 -12.49 19.71
C MET A 1 -19.46 -12.71 20.32
N TYR A 2 -19.70 -12.31 21.55
CA TYR A 2 -21.03 -12.37 22.19
C TYR A 2 -21.30 -11.07 22.98
N ALA A 3 -22.57 -10.71 23.10
CA ALA A 3 -22.99 -9.56 23.91
C ALA A 3 -22.84 -9.90 25.40
N ILE A 4 -22.26 -8.97 26.15
CA ILE A 4 -22.13 -9.10 27.61
C ILE A 4 -23.33 -8.42 28.27
N ASP A 5 -23.60 -7.17 27.87
CA ASP A 5 -24.69 -6.35 28.39
C ASP A 5 -25.52 -5.73 27.26
N THR A 6 -26.80 -5.44 27.52
CA THR A 6 -27.69 -4.71 26.61
C THR A 6 -28.28 -3.46 27.27
N HIS A 7 -28.80 -2.54 26.46
CA HIS A 7 -29.33 -1.27 26.96
C HIS A 7 -30.63 -1.45 27.75
N ARG A 8 -30.86 -0.60 28.76
CA ARG A 8 -32.16 -0.45 29.44
C ARG A 8 -32.60 1.02 29.43
N PRO A 9 -33.70 1.37 28.74
CA PRO A 9 -34.56 0.51 27.93
C PRO A 9 -33.85 -0.04 26.67
N ALA A 10 -34.38 -1.13 26.12
CA ALA A 10 -33.79 -1.82 24.97
C ALA A 10 -33.78 -0.93 23.71
N VAL A 11 -32.63 -0.84 23.04
CA VAL A 11 -32.43 -0.10 21.79
C VAL A 11 -32.22 -1.11 20.66
N HIS A 12 -32.87 -0.90 19.51
CA HIS A 12 -32.81 -1.84 18.39
C HIS A 12 -32.19 -1.21 17.14
N VAL A 13 -31.29 -1.93 16.47
CA VAL A 13 -30.77 -1.59 15.15
C VAL A 13 -31.48 -2.43 14.11
N ARG A 14 -31.91 -1.79 13.01
CA ARG A 14 -32.68 -2.43 11.94
C ARG A 14 -31.96 -2.32 10.61
N SER A 15 -32.02 -3.38 9.82
CA SER A 15 -31.71 -3.42 8.39
C SER A 15 -32.92 -3.96 7.62
N ALA A 16 -32.85 -4.01 6.28
CA ALA A 16 -33.94 -4.52 5.45
C ALA A 16 -34.33 -5.98 5.76
N SER A 17 -33.44 -6.77 6.36
CA SER A 17 -33.65 -8.19 6.64
C SER A 17 -33.36 -8.62 8.08
N LEU A 18 -32.92 -7.71 8.96
CA LEU A 18 -32.47 -8.07 10.31
C LEU A 18 -32.82 -6.98 11.32
N VAL A 19 -33.26 -7.40 12.50
CA VAL A 19 -33.40 -6.54 13.68
C VAL A 19 -32.62 -7.17 14.81
N ILE A 20 -31.71 -6.40 15.41
CA ILE A 20 -30.92 -6.82 16.57
C ILE A 20 -31.10 -5.81 17.71
N GLU A 21 -31.12 -6.29 18.95
CA GLU A 21 -30.95 -5.42 20.11
C GLU A 21 -29.49 -4.97 20.17
N LEU A 22 -29.25 -3.67 20.32
CA LEU A 22 -27.92 -3.09 20.36
C LEU A 22 -27.23 -3.52 21.67
N PRO A 23 -26.10 -4.25 21.61
CA PRO A 23 -25.33 -4.55 22.81
C PRO A 23 -24.58 -3.30 23.30
N VAL A 24 -24.47 -3.15 24.62
CA VAL A 24 -23.64 -2.12 25.26
C VAL A 24 -22.16 -2.50 25.15
N SER A 25 -21.88 -3.78 25.33
CA SER A 25 -20.54 -4.33 25.42
C SER A 25 -20.51 -5.70 24.74
N ILE A 26 -19.39 -5.97 24.07
CA ILE A 26 -19.20 -7.18 23.27
C ILE A 26 -17.84 -7.80 23.61
N ALA A 27 -17.84 -9.10 23.94
CA ALA A 27 -16.62 -9.86 24.24
C ALA A 27 -16.20 -10.72 23.05
N LEU A 28 -14.89 -10.77 22.80
CA LEU A 28 -14.31 -11.77 21.93
C LEU A 28 -14.46 -13.15 22.59
N ARG A 29 -14.99 -14.12 21.83
CA ARG A 29 -15.16 -15.50 22.31
C ARG A 29 -13.82 -16.23 22.41
N GLU A 30 -12.94 -15.92 21.48
CA GLU A 30 -11.61 -16.48 21.36
C GLU A 30 -10.71 -15.40 20.77
N TYR A 31 -9.49 -15.28 21.30
CA TYR A 31 -8.47 -14.43 20.73
C TYR A 31 -7.63 -15.28 19.78
N VAL A 32 -7.77 -15.02 18.48
CA VAL A 32 -6.89 -15.60 17.47
C VAL A 32 -5.68 -14.67 17.32
N TYR A 33 -4.54 -15.08 17.85
CA TYR A 33 -3.28 -14.38 17.61
C TYR A 33 -2.87 -14.55 16.15
N ILE A 34 -3.02 -13.49 15.37
CA ILE A 34 -2.43 -13.40 14.03
C ILE A 34 -1.10 -12.68 14.21
N PRO A 35 0.05 -13.37 14.16
CA PRO A 35 1.34 -12.70 14.19
C PRO A 35 1.36 -11.67 13.06
N TYR A 36 1.80 -10.45 13.37
CA TYR A 36 2.08 -9.45 12.36
C TYR A 36 3.23 -9.98 11.50
N THR A 37 2.90 -10.73 10.46
CA THR A 37 3.84 -10.93 9.37
C THR A 37 3.91 -9.56 8.71
N SER A 38 5.08 -8.92 8.76
CA SER A 38 5.37 -7.86 7.81
C SER A 38 5.41 -8.54 6.46
N GLN A 39 4.25 -8.84 5.89
CA GLN A 39 4.17 -9.15 4.49
C GLN A 39 4.60 -7.83 3.87
N ASN A 40 5.85 -7.78 3.46
CA ASN A 40 6.49 -6.66 2.79
C ASN A 40 5.86 -6.55 1.41
N ARG A 41 4.53 -6.42 1.37
CA ARG A 41 3.73 -6.32 0.18
C ARG A 41 3.99 -4.95 -0.35
N VAL A 42 4.37 -4.92 -1.62
CA VAL A 42 4.55 -3.66 -2.30
C VAL A 42 3.21 -2.92 -2.35
N SER A 43 3.25 -1.61 -2.17
CA SER A 43 2.10 -0.73 -2.30
C SER A 43 2.55 0.59 -2.88
N ARG A 44 1.67 1.31 -3.58
CA ARG A 44 2.00 2.62 -4.17
C ARG A 44 2.56 3.58 -3.13
N VAL A 45 1.91 3.69 -1.98
CA VAL A 45 2.38 4.54 -0.87
C VAL A 45 3.75 4.08 -0.37
N GLY A 46 3.97 2.76 -0.26
CA GLY A 46 5.25 2.19 0.15
C GLY A 46 6.39 2.53 -0.83
N VAL A 47 6.16 2.40 -2.12
CA VAL A 47 7.15 2.70 -3.17
C VAL A 47 7.46 4.20 -3.24
N LEU A 48 6.43 5.05 -3.24
CA LEU A 48 6.59 6.49 -3.20
C LEU A 48 7.42 6.92 -1.98
N ARG A 49 7.09 6.38 -0.80
CA ARG A 49 7.84 6.67 0.42
C ARG A 49 9.28 6.17 0.33
N ARG A 50 9.52 4.93 -0.09
CA ARG A 50 10.86 4.35 -0.27
C ARG A 50 11.74 5.25 -1.14
N ASP A 51 11.16 5.79 -2.20
CA ASP A 51 11.86 6.63 -3.17
C ASP A 51 11.86 8.12 -2.80
N GLY A 52 11.37 8.48 -1.60
CA GLY A 52 11.37 9.85 -1.08
C GLY A 52 10.48 10.79 -1.90
N TYR A 53 9.43 10.26 -2.52
CA TYR A 53 8.56 10.97 -3.46
C TYR A 53 9.32 11.63 -4.61
N ALA A 54 10.51 11.13 -4.96
CA ALA A 54 11.29 11.60 -6.09
C ALA A 54 11.17 10.61 -7.26
N CYS A 55 10.92 11.15 -8.45
CA CYS A 55 10.87 10.39 -9.69
C CYS A 55 12.24 9.77 -9.97
N VAL A 56 12.31 8.45 -10.07
CA VAL A 56 13.59 7.75 -10.31
C VAL A 56 14.20 8.06 -11.67
N TYR A 57 13.44 8.64 -12.61
CA TYR A 57 13.90 8.95 -13.95
C TYR A 57 14.43 10.37 -14.11
N CYS A 58 13.83 11.35 -13.41
CA CYS A 58 14.16 12.77 -13.59
C CYS A 58 14.37 13.55 -12.29
N GLY A 59 14.14 12.96 -11.13
CA GLY A 59 14.31 13.58 -9.81
C GLY A 59 13.18 14.54 -9.40
N ALA A 60 12.24 14.87 -10.29
CA ALA A 60 11.07 15.69 -9.96
C ALA A 60 10.12 14.98 -8.98
N TRP A 61 9.16 15.70 -8.40
CA TRP A 61 8.16 15.11 -7.52
C TRP A 61 7.38 13.98 -8.21
N ALA A 62 7.28 12.84 -7.54
CA ALA A 62 6.57 11.65 -7.98
C ALA A 62 5.28 11.47 -7.18
N ASP A 63 4.18 11.41 -7.91
CA ASP A 63 2.86 11.06 -7.37
C ASP A 63 2.34 9.74 -7.96
N THR A 64 3.02 9.17 -8.96
CA THR A 64 2.70 7.86 -9.52
C THR A 64 3.80 6.84 -9.20
N TRP A 65 3.49 5.57 -9.42
CA TRP A 65 4.50 4.53 -9.52
C TRP A 65 4.54 4.00 -10.95
N ASP A 66 5.67 3.43 -11.35
CA ASP A 66 5.84 2.78 -12.63
C ASP A 66 6.48 1.41 -12.44
N HIS A 67 6.21 0.49 -13.36
CA HIS A 67 6.82 -0.83 -13.41
C HIS A 67 8.03 -0.82 -14.35
N VAL A 68 9.22 -1.18 -13.84
CA VAL A 68 10.45 -1.26 -14.63
C VAL A 68 10.29 -2.22 -15.80
N LEU A 69 9.80 -3.44 -15.55
CA LEU A 69 9.19 -4.30 -16.55
C LEU A 69 7.68 -4.03 -16.57
N PRO A 70 7.09 -3.53 -17.67
CA PRO A 70 5.67 -3.21 -17.76
C PRO A 70 4.76 -4.42 -17.49
N ARG A 71 3.58 -4.18 -16.88
CA ARG A 71 2.60 -5.25 -16.61
C ARG A 71 2.16 -5.99 -17.87
N SER A 72 2.01 -5.28 -18.99
CA SER A 72 1.68 -5.87 -20.30
C SER A 72 2.69 -6.91 -20.79
N ARG A 73 3.91 -6.89 -20.23
CA ARG A 73 5.01 -7.81 -20.56
C ARG A 73 5.38 -8.74 -19.39
N GLY A 74 4.45 -8.96 -18.45
CA GLY A 74 4.65 -9.86 -17.32
C GLY A 74 5.28 -9.21 -16.08
N GLY A 75 5.41 -7.88 -16.06
CA GLY A 75 5.80 -7.14 -14.88
C GLY A 75 4.86 -7.36 -13.69
N VAL A 76 5.43 -7.78 -12.56
CA VAL A 76 4.68 -7.99 -11.32
C VAL A 76 4.76 -6.80 -10.38
N ASP A 77 3.79 -6.72 -9.48
CA ASP A 77 3.85 -5.81 -8.35
C ASP A 77 4.89 -6.35 -7.34
N SER A 78 6.13 -5.85 -7.41
CA SER A 78 7.19 -6.16 -6.45
C SER A 78 8.06 -4.93 -6.17
N TRP A 79 8.74 -4.91 -5.02
CA TRP A 79 9.69 -3.86 -4.69
C TRP A 79 10.82 -3.72 -5.71
N LEU A 80 11.24 -4.84 -6.30
CA LEU A 80 12.31 -4.88 -7.30
C LEU A 80 11.86 -4.45 -8.70
N ASN A 81 10.55 -4.37 -8.95
CA ASN A 81 10.00 -4.02 -10.25
C ASN A 81 9.20 -2.71 -10.25
N THR A 82 8.97 -2.07 -9.11
CA THR A 82 8.18 -0.83 -9.02
C THR A 82 9.00 0.32 -8.46
N VAL A 83 8.81 1.50 -9.03
CA VAL A 83 9.55 2.73 -8.71
C VAL A 83 8.63 3.94 -8.66
N ALA A 84 9.01 4.98 -7.91
CA ALA A 84 8.31 6.26 -7.96
C ALA A 84 8.59 6.99 -9.28
N ALA A 85 7.55 7.51 -9.92
CA ALA A 85 7.65 8.24 -11.17
C ALA A 85 6.69 9.44 -11.20
N CYS A 86 7.10 10.53 -11.85
CA CYS A 86 6.16 11.59 -12.24
C CYS A 86 5.31 11.12 -13.43
N ARG A 87 4.16 11.76 -13.64
CA ARG A 87 3.26 11.41 -14.76
C ARG A 87 3.94 11.50 -16.12
N ASP A 88 4.78 12.51 -16.35
CA ASP A 88 5.42 12.76 -17.64
C ASP A 88 6.41 11.64 -18.00
N CYS A 89 7.31 11.29 -17.07
CA CYS A 89 8.26 10.20 -17.29
C CYS A 89 7.56 8.84 -17.39
N ASN A 90 6.54 8.58 -16.55
CA ASN A 90 5.77 7.34 -16.58
C ASN A 90 5.05 7.19 -17.93
N GLY A 91 4.37 8.25 -18.39
CA GLY A 91 3.71 8.28 -19.70
C GLY A 91 4.68 8.18 -20.86
N PHE A 92 5.84 8.84 -20.77
CA PHE A 92 6.89 8.74 -21.78
C PHE A 92 7.44 7.30 -21.88
N LYS A 93 7.71 6.62 -20.76
CA LYS A 93 8.15 5.23 -20.78
C LYS A 93 7.08 4.31 -21.39
N GLY A 94 5.85 4.42 -20.90
CA GLY A 94 4.72 3.63 -21.36
C GLY A 94 4.94 2.13 -21.15
N ASP A 95 4.65 1.33 -22.18
CA ASP A 95 4.76 -0.13 -22.18
C ASP A 95 6.16 -0.67 -22.53
N ARG A 96 7.17 0.20 -22.47
CA ARG A 96 8.59 -0.12 -22.72
C ARG A 96 9.36 -0.31 -21.42
N THR A 97 10.52 -0.96 -21.48
CA THR A 97 11.51 -0.91 -20.39
C THR A 97 12.21 0.45 -20.35
N PRO A 98 12.85 0.86 -19.24
CA PRO A 98 13.64 2.09 -19.22
C PRO A 98 14.69 2.13 -20.34
N GLN A 99 15.37 1.01 -20.59
CA GLN A 99 16.38 0.87 -21.63
C GLN A 99 15.79 1.10 -23.03
N GLU A 100 14.63 0.50 -23.33
CA GLU A 100 13.92 0.72 -24.59
C GLU A 100 13.40 2.15 -24.76
N ALA A 101 13.06 2.82 -23.66
CA ALA A 101 12.66 4.22 -23.66
C ALA A 101 13.85 5.20 -23.69
N GLY A 102 15.10 4.72 -23.64
CA GLY A 102 16.29 5.57 -23.53
C GLY A 102 16.40 6.30 -22.18
N MET A 103 15.79 5.74 -21.14
CA MET A 103 15.74 6.28 -19.80
C MET A 103 16.68 5.50 -18.87
N THR A 104 17.36 6.21 -17.98
CA THR A 104 18.20 5.62 -16.95
C THR A 104 17.55 5.79 -15.58
N LEU A 105 17.65 4.75 -14.76
CA LEU A 105 17.23 4.82 -13.37
C LEU A 105 18.31 5.57 -12.57
N MET A 106 17.93 6.64 -11.87
CA MET A 106 18.81 7.33 -10.92
C MET A 106 19.13 6.47 -9.69
N ARG A 107 18.26 5.50 -9.39
CA ARG A 107 18.41 4.53 -8.30
C ARG A 107 17.77 3.21 -8.69
N GLU A 108 18.44 2.12 -8.34
CA GLU A 108 17.88 0.78 -8.54
C GLU A 108 16.73 0.51 -7.54
N PRO A 109 15.66 -0.19 -7.96
CA PRO A 109 14.59 -0.59 -7.07
C PRO A 109 15.12 -1.61 -6.04
N PHE A 110 14.80 -1.41 -4.77
CA PHE A 110 15.18 -2.34 -3.70
C PHE A 110 14.01 -2.65 -2.79
N GLU A 111 14.10 -3.79 -2.10
CA GLU A 111 13.18 -4.17 -1.04
C GLU A 111 13.60 -3.53 0.30
N PRO A 112 12.76 -2.65 0.89
CA PRO A 112 13.06 -2.05 2.19
C PRO A 112 13.18 -3.13 3.27
N LYS A 113 14.20 -3.02 4.12
CA LYS A 113 14.35 -3.87 5.31
C LYS A 113 13.58 -3.26 6.49
N GLU A 114 13.37 -4.03 7.54
CA GLU A 114 12.63 -3.57 8.73
C GLU A 114 13.21 -2.29 9.33
N ARG A 115 14.55 -2.17 9.36
CA ARG A 115 15.26 -0.96 9.81
C ARG A 115 14.97 0.30 8.96
N ASP A 116 14.52 0.13 7.71
CA ASP A 116 14.26 1.21 6.77
C ASP A 116 12.83 1.75 6.89
N ARG A 117 11.98 1.12 7.72
CA ARG A 117 10.55 1.43 7.89
C ARG A 117 10.28 2.86 8.37
N PHE A 118 11.22 3.45 9.11
CA PHE A 118 11.10 4.79 9.69
C PHE A 118 11.98 5.84 8.99
N THR A 119 12.99 5.42 8.24
CA THR A 119 13.99 6.32 7.63
C THR A 119 13.41 7.28 6.60
N TYR A 120 12.32 6.87 5.93
CA TYR A 120 11.72 7.63 4.84
C TYR A 120 10.41 8.35 5.23
N ALA A 121 10.10 8.45 6.52
CA ALA A 121 8.92 9.16 7.01
C ALA A 121 9.12 10.68 7.15
N MET A 122 10.33 11.19 6.86
CA MET A 122 10.73 12.58 7.07
C MET A 122 11.35 13.22 5.81
N ALA A 123 10.80 12.96 4.62
CA ALA A 123 11.07 13.84 3.48
C ALA A 123 10.17 15.10 3.65
N PRO A 124 10.72 16.33 3.56
CA PRO A 124 10.00 17.57 3.83
C PRO A 124 8.81 17.81 2.89
#